data_AF-M2XPV2-F1
#
_entry.id   AF-M2XPV2-F1
#
_cell.length_a   1.000
_cell.length_b   1.000
_cell.length_c   1.000
_cell.angle_alpha   90.00
_cell.angle_beta   90.00
_cell.angle_gamma   90.00
#
_symmetry.space_group_name_H-M   'P 1'
#
loop_
_entity.id
_entity.type
_entity.pdbx_description
1 polymer ?
#
loop_
_entity_poly.entity_id
_entity_poly.type
_entity_poly.pdbx_seq_one_letter_code
_entity_poly.pdbx_strand_id
1 'polypeptide(L)'
;MISAFVFHYCSFRKRPIWNKRHFEPNRIKSSFLTRNVAFRERAIRALYLSAQLDEELSESINSDIVTQETRAYNSSQYTIRAPEWFIKLRNERKKDYELKPGEIAVRFINTPTGEDIVVAAKPSENLMDVADSVGLKIPRYCETGVCGTCTAELEDLSSVDGRVAIRPCCTDVHLPTGCDEMVVDVFHCRNFSSVVDYTEEVLQSDRKLTRDCTTCLGQGIVSCFPCGGSGLLSDSDAEELCCYCMGRKITLCPDCQGKGLTKVQW
;
A
#
# COMPACT_ATOMS: atom_id res chain seq x y z
N MET A 1 -32.74 43.17 -48.29
CA MET A 1 -33.41 43.08 -46.98
C MET A 1 -34.33 41.88 -47.01
N ILE A 2 -34.04 40.85 -46.22
CA ILE A 2 -34.95 39.89 -45.55
C ILE A 2 -34.02 38.87 -44.86
N SER A 3 -33.94 38.96 -43.53
CA SER A 3 -33.20 38.06 -42.66
C SER A 3 -33.96 36.74 -42.53
N ALA A 4 -33.27 35.61 -42.75
CA ALA A 4 -33.76 34.29 -42.41
C ALA A 4 -33.29 33.92 -41.00
N PHE A 5 -34.22 33.94 -40.04
CA PHE A 5 -34.07 33.38 -38.71
C PHE A 5 -34.20 31.85 -38.80
N VAL A 6 -33.14 31.13 -38.43
CA VAL A 6 -33.19 29.67 -38.22
C VAL A 6 -33.35 29.43 -36.72
N PHE A 7 -34.59 29.13 -36.30
CA PHE A 7 -34.88 28.55 -34.99
C PHE A 7 -35.10 27.05 -35.17
N HIS A 8 -34.13 26.23 -34.75
CA HIS A 8 -34.37 24.80 -34.53
C HIS A 8 -34.52 24.53 -33.03
N TYR A 9 -35.74 24.15 -32.67
CA TYR A 9 -36.16 23.67 -31.36
C TYR A 9 -35.29 22.50 -30.87
N CYS A 10 -34.67 22.68 -29.70
CA CYS A 10 -34.01 21.61 -28.97
C CYS A 10 -35.04 20.93 -28.06
N SER A 11 -35.44 19.71 -28.43
CA SER A 11 -36.42 18.90 -27.70
C SER A 11 -35.87 18.44 -26.34
N PHE A 12 -36.47 18.95 -25.27
CA PHE A 12 -36.34 18.47 -23.89
C PHE A 12 -36.70 16.98 -23.80
N ARG A 13 -35.70 16.10 -23.64
CA ARG A 13 -35.92 14.71 -23.22
C ARG A 13 -35.90 14.60 -21.70
N LYS A 14 -36.93 13.90 -21.21
CA LYS A 14 -37.35 13.71 -19.82
C LYS A 14 -36.25 13.07 -18.98
N ARG A 15 -36.05 13.59 -17.76
CA ARG A 15 -35.21 12.98 -16.71
C ARG A 15 -35.81 11.64 -16.24
N PRO A 16 -35.02 10.59 -15.98
CA PRO A 16 -35.52 9.38 -15.36
C PRO A 16 -35.80 9.57 -13.86
N ILE A 17 -36.88 8.94 -13.44
CA ILE A 17 -37.46 8.92 -12.10
C ILE A 17 -36.50 8.17 -11.16
N TRP A 18 -36.03 8.84 -10.11
CA TRP A 18 -35.31 8.21 -9.01
C TRP A 18 -36.29 7.40 -8.15
N ASN A 19 -36.12 6.08 -8.16
CA ASN A 19 -36.91 5.13 -7.39
C ASN A 19 -36.32 5.05 -5.97
N LYS A 20 -36.97 5.69 -4.98
CA LYS A 20 -36.61 5.60 -3.56
C LYS A 20 -36.97 4.20 -3.05
N ARG A 21 -36.02 3.26 -3.06
CA ARG A 21 -36.10 2.07 -2.21
C ARG A 21 -35.39 2.37 -0.89
N HIS A 22 -36.17 2.29 0.19
CA HIS A 22 -35.70 2.33 1.56
C HIS A 22 -34.66 1.24 1.78
N PHE A 23 -33.48 1.63 2.24
CA PHE A 23 -32.42 0.75 2.70
C PHE A 23 -32.52 0.74 4.23
N GLU A 24 -33.02 -0.35 4.82
CA GLU A 24 -32.97 -0.57 6.27
C GLU A 24 -31.55 -1.02 6.67
N PRO A 25 -30.85 -0.31 7.57
CA PRO A 25 -29.59 -0.78 8.10
C PRO A 25 -29.82 -1.90 9.12
N ASN A 26 -29.19 -3.05 8.85
CA ASN A 26 -29.13 -4.18 9.76
C ASN A 26 -28.58 -3.79 11.13
N ARG A 27 -29.37 -4.11 12.16
CA ARG A 27 -29.13 -3.87 13.58
C ARG A 27 -28.03 -4.81 14.10
N ILE A 28 -26.77 -4.41 13.95
CA ILE A 28 -25.64 -5.09 14.60
C ILE A 28 -25.65 -4.73 16.09
N LYS A 29 -25.71 -5.75 16.96
CA LYS A 29 -25.78 -5.63 18.41
C LYS A 29 -24.51 -4.95 18.97
N SER A 30 -24.66 -3.73 19.47
CA SER A 30 -23.61 -2.83 19.96
C SER A 30 -23.07 -3.13 21.37
N SER A 31 -23.16 -4.38 21.85
CA SER A 31 -22.83 -4.71 23.25
C SER A 31 -21.35 -4.93 23.54
N PHE A 32 -20.48 -4.96 22.52
CA PHE A 32 -19.04 -5.18 22.69
C PHE A 32 -18.21 -3.89 22.76
N LEU A 33 -18.64 -2.82 22.08
CA LEU A 33 -17.89 -1.55 22.04
C LEU A 33 -18.02 -0.74 23.35
N THR A 34 -19.12 -0.88 24.08
CA THR A 34 -19.35 -0.13 25.33
C THR A 34 -18.54 -0.64 26.53
N ARG A 35 -18.08 -1.91 26.52
CA ARG A 35 -17.23 -2.45 27.61
C ARG A 35 -15.79 -1.93 27.55
N ASN A 36 -15.25 -1.66 26.35
CA ASN A 36 -13.88 -1.17 26.20
C ASN A 36 -13.71 0.32 26.53
N VAL A 37 -14.75 1.13 26.31
CA VAL A 37 -14.73 2.57 26.68
C VAL A 37 -14.73 2.74 28.20
N ALA A 38 -15.57 1.97 28.92
CA ALA A 38 -15.63 2.04 30.38
C ALA A 38 -14.33 1.56 31.06
N PHE A 39 -13.59 0.65 30.43
CA PHE A 39 -12.29 0.20 30.95
C PHE A 39 -11.20 1.26 30.74
N ARG A 40 -11.18 1.92 29.57
CA ARG A 40 -10.27 3.04 29.29
C ARG A 40 -10.51 4.23 30.19
N GLU A 41 -11.77 4.59 30.46
CA GLU A 41 -12.08 5.70 31.37
C GLU A 41 -11.66 5.43 32.81
N ARG A 42 -11.74 4.18 33.28
CA ARG A 42 -11.22 3.80 34.61
C ARG A 42 -9.71 3.87 34.69
N ALA A 43 -9.00 3.42 33.65
CA ALA A 43 -7.53 3.49 33.60
C ALA A 43 -7.04 4.95 33.58
N ILE A 44 -7.69 5.81 32.80
CA ILE A 44 -7.34 7.24 32.73
C ILE A 44 -7.67 7.95 34.06
N ARG A 45 -8.81 7.64 34.70
CA ARG A 45 -9.11 8.18 36.03
C ARG A 45 -8.16 7.70 37.11
N ALA A 46 -7.72 6.44 37.06
CA ALA A 46 -6.74 5.91 38.00
C ALA A 46 -5.38 6.63 37.86
N LEU A 47 -4.93 6.88 36.63
CA LEU A 47 -3.72 7.66 36.35
C LEU A 47 -3.85 9.13 36.81
N TYR A 48 -5.03 9.73 36.64
CA TYR A 48 -5.28 11.10 37.05
C TYR A 48 -5.37 11.25 38.58
N LEU A 49 -5.96 10.27 39.27
CA LEU A 49 -6.04 10.23 40.73
C LEU A 49 -4.69 9.91 41.37
N SER A 50 -3.85 9.07 40.76
CA SER A 50 -2.48 8.86 41.20
C SER A 50 -1.60 10.09 41.00
N ALA A 51 -1.92 10.95 40.03
CA ALA A 51 -1.22 12.22 39.81
C ALA A 51 -1.65 13.34 40.79
N GLN A 52 -2.75 13.16 41.55
CA GLN A 52 -3.23 14.14 42.53
C GLN A 52 -2.88 13.80 43.99
N LEU A 53 -2.31 12.61 44.24
CA LEU A 53 -1.83 12.20 45.56
C LEU A 53 -0.31 12.36 45.61
N ASP A 54 0.11 13.44 46.29
CA ASP A 54 1.43 13.74 46.85
C ASP A 54 2.62 13.83 45.88
N GLU A 55 2.88 15.07 45.45
CA GLU A 55 4.08 15.52 44.73
C GLU A 55 5.38 15.23 45.51
N GLU A 56 5.32 15.14 46.85
CA GLU A 56 6.50 14.96 47.71
C GLU A 56 6.92 13.49 47.95
N LEU A 57 6.06 12.50 47.68
CA LEU A 57 6.41 11.07 47.85
C LEU A 57 6.80 10.38 46.54
N SER A 58 6.60 11.06 45.39
CA SER A 58 6.79 10.46 44.06
C SER A 58 8.25 10.47 43.58
N GLU A 59 9.12 11.29 44.15
CA GLU A 59 10.52 11.44 43.70
C GLU A 59 11.48 10.37 44.26
N SER A 60 11.15 9.70 45.38
CA SER A 60 12.09 8.72 45.99
C SER A 60 11.76 7.25 45.73
N ILE A 61 10.53 6.92 45.26
CA ILE A 61 10.11 5.53 45.05
C ILE A 61 10.04 5.14 43.55
N ASN A 62 9.95 6.13 42.64
CA ASN A 62 9.63 5.84 41.23
C ASN A 62 10.83 5.72 40.26
N SER A 63 12.07 6.06 40.64
CA SER A 63 13.18 5.89 39.69
C SER A 63 13.65 4.44 39.57
N ASP A 64 13.65 3.68 40.67
CA ASP A 64 14.38 2.39 40.72
C ASP A 64 13.46 1.18 40.50
N ILE A 65 12.20 1.24 40.93
CA ILE A 65 11.25 0.13 40.75
C ILE A 65 10.64 0.15 39.34
N VAL A 66 10.27 1.34 38.84
CA VAL A 66 9.74 1.49 37.48
C VAL A 66 10.81 1.15 36.44
N THR A 67 12.10 1.47 36.67
CA THR A 67 13.16 1.09 35.73
C THR A 67 13.51 -0.39 35.76
N GLN A 68 13.40 -1.07 36.91
CA GLN A 68 13.71 -2.51 36.99
C GLN A 68 12.56 -3.39 36.46
N GLU A 69 11.30 -3.09 36.78
CA GLU A 69 10.16 -3.87 36.26
C GLU A 69 9.91 -3.59 34.78
N THR A 70 10.11 -2.36 34.28
CA THR A 70 10.00 -2.08 32.84
C THR A 70 11.14 -2.72 32.04
N ARG A 71 12.35 -2.86 32.63
CA ARG A 71 13.46 -3.61 32.01
C ARG A 71 13.22 -5.12 32.02
N ALA A 72 12.62 -5.67 33.08
CA ALA A 72 12.30 -7.10 33.17
C ALA A 72 11.08 -7.48 32.29
N TYR A 73 10.08 -6.60 32.17
CA TYR A 73 8.94 -6.79 31.28
C TYR A 73 9.36 -6.73 29.81
N ASN A 74 10.27 -5.81 29.45
CA ASN A 74 10.81 -5.74 28.08
C ASN A 74 11.89 -6.79 27.77
N SER A 75 12.52 -7.45 28.75
CA SER A 75 13.58 -8.44 28.51
C SER A 75 13.12 -9.90 28.57
N SER A 76 11.98 -10.20 29.21
CA SER A 76 11.57 -11.60 29.48
C SER A 76 10.32 -12.08 28.71
N GLN A 77 9.57 -11.18 28.07
CA GLN A 77 8.45 -11.52 27.21
C GLN A 77 8.57 -10.59 26.00
N TYR A 78 9.23 -10.97 24.92
CA TYR A 78 8.65 -11.82 23.91
C TYR A 78 9.78 -12.10 22.92
N THR A 79 10.44 -13.25 23.01
CA THR A 79 11.08 -13.80 21.81
C THR A 79 9.94 -14.25 20.91
N ILE A 80 9.25 -13.31 20.26
CA ILE A 80 8.30 -13.63 19.21
C ILE A 80 9.14 -14.21 18.08
N ARG A 81 9.23 -15.53 18.10
CA ARG A 81 9.86 -16.29 17.04
C ARG A 81 8.92 -16.25 15.86
N ALA A 82 9.47 -16.01 14.67
CA ALA A 82 8.76 -16.20 13.42
C ALA A 82 8.03 -17.57 13.45
N PRO A 83 6.83 -17.67 12.83
CA PRO A 83 6.07 -18.91 12.82
C PRO A 83 6.90 -20.09 12.29
N GLU A 84 6.74 -21.30 12.84
CA GLU A 84 7.54 -22.47 12.43
C GLU A 84 7.42 -22.79 10.94
N TRP A 85 6.23 -22.61 10.36
CA TRP A 85 6.00 -22.83 8.92
C TRP A 85 6.87 -21.90 8.05
N PHE A 86 7.11 -20.68 8.51
CA PHE A 86 7.93 -19.70 7.81
C PHE A 86 9.41 -20.09 7.83
N ILE A 87 9.90 -20.52 8.99
CA ILE A 87 11.26 -21.03 9.16
C ILE A 87 11.47 -22.27 8.27
N LYS A 88 10.48 -23.17 8.22
CA LYS A 88 10.54 -24.37 7.38
C LYS A 88 10.63 -24.02 5.89
N LEU A 89 9.74 -23.16 5.37
CA LEU A 89 9.76 -22.74 3.96
C LEU A 89 11.10 -22.13 3.56
N ARG A 90 11.67 -21.29 4.42
CA ARG A 90 12.98 -20.67 4.20
C ARG A 90 14.08 -21.73 4.07
N ASN A 91 14.12 -22.69 4.98
CA ASN A 91 15.16 -23.73 5.00
C ASN A 91 15.06 -24.71 3.82
N GLU A 92 13.86 -24.86 3.25
CA GLU A 92 13.62 -25.70 2.07
C GLU A 92 14.06 -25.04 0.75
N ARG A 93 14.38 -23.73 0.74
CA ARG A 93 14.83 -23.04 -0.48
C ARG A 93 16.18 -23.58 -0.95
N LYS A 94 16.26 -23.88 -2.24
CA LYS A 94 17.48 -24.29 -2.90
C LYS A 94 18.45 -23.10 -3.00
N LYS A 95 19.69 -23.30 -2.56
CA LYS A 95 20.79 -22.32 -2.61
C LYS A 95 21.83 -22.80 -3.62
N ASP A 96 21.58 -22.51 -4.89
CA ASP A 96 22.41 -22.88 -6.03
C ASP A 96 23.27 -21.72 -6.55
N TYR A 97 23.70 -20.84 -5.65
CA TYR A 97 24.55 -19.69 -5.96
C TYR A 97 25.91 -19.78 -5.25
N GLU A 98 26.93 -19.21 -5.86
CA GLU A 98 28.27 -19.07 -5.30
C GLU A 98 28.54 -17.58 -5.02
N LEU A 99 28.81 -17.23 -3.76
CA LEU A 99 29.11 -15.85 -3.35
C LEU A 99 30.61 -15.63 -3.24
N LYS A 100 31.08 -14.46 -3.66
CA LYS A 100 32.45 -14.04 -3.36
C LYS A 100 32.55 -13.56 -1.91
N PRO A 101 33.77 -13.56 -1.32
CA PRO A 101 33.98 -13.04 0.02
C PRO A 101 33.47 -11.59 0.16
N GLY A 102 32.54 -11.39 1.09
CA GLY A 102 31.93 -10.08 1.37
C GLY A 102 30.67 -9.75 0.57
N GLU A 103 30.20 -10.62 -0.32
CA GLU A 103 28.90 -10.47 -0.99
C GLU A 103 27.76 -11.06 -0.15
N ILE A 104 26.56 -10.52 -0.34
CA ILE A 104 25.30 -11.00 0.23
C ILE A 104 24.42 -11.50 -0.92
N ALA A 105 23.81 -12.68 -0.75
CA ALA A 105 22.75 -13.13 -1.65
C ALA A 105 21.46 -12.36 -1.37
N VAL A 106 20.94 -11.70 -2.41
CA VAL A 106 19.63 -11.03 -2.40
C VAL A 106 18.69 -11.84 -3.27
N ARG A 107 17.61 -12.34 -2.70
CA ARG A 107 16.57 -13.09 -3.41
C ARG A 107 15.30 -12.27 -3.54
N PHE A 108 14.89 -11.99 -4.77
CA PHE A 108 13.59 -11.42 -5.06
C PHE A 108 12.59 -12.55 -5.32
N ILE A 109 11.56 -12.64 -4.50
CA ILE A 109 10.49 -13.65 -4.63
C ILE A 109 9.21 -13.00 -5.16
N ASN A 110 8.29 -13.83 -5.69
CA ASN A 110 7.03 -13.37 -6.26
C ASN A 110 7.21 -12.33 -7.39
N THR A 111 8.28 -12.45 -8.17
CA THR A 111 8.57 -11.54 -9.29
C THR A 111 7.48 -11.62 -10.37
N PRO A 112 7.40 -10.64 -11.30
CA PRO A 112 6.44 -10.68 -12.40
C PRO A 112 6.55 -11.93 -13.30
N THR A 113 7.73 -12.55 -13.35
CA THR A 113 7.94 -13.81 -14.10
C THR A 113 7.36 -15.03 -13.39
N GLY A 114 7.09 -14.92 -12.08
CA GLY A 114 6.73 -16.03 -11.22
C GLY A 114 7.92 -16.83 -10.69
N GLU A 115 9.13 -16.61 -11.22
CA GLU A 115 10.37 -17.24 -10.77
C GLU A 115 11.09 -16.37 -9.72
N ASP A 116 11.80 -17.02 -8.81
CA ASP A 116 12.65 -16.34 -7.84
C ASP A 116 13.97 -15.93 -8.52
N ILE A 117 14.39 -14.69 -8.32
CA ILE A 117 15.65 -14.17 -8.87
C ILE A 117 16.63 -13.99 -7.73
N VAL A 118 17.82 -14.61 -7.82
CA VAL A 118 18.89 -14.46 -6.83
C VAL A 118 20.05 -13.69 -7.44
N VAL A 119 20.55 -12.69 -6.74
CA VAL A 119 21.67 -11.85 -7.16
C VAL A 119 22.66 -11.67 -6.02
N ALA A 120 23.95 -11.70 -6.33
CA ALA A 120 25.00 -11.34 -5.38
C ALA A 120 25.17 -9.82 -5.38
N ALA A 121 25.10 -9.19 -4.21
CA ALA A 121 25.26 -7.76 -4.04
C ALA A 121 26.22 -7.45 -2.90
N LYS A 122 26.84 -6.26 -2.93
CA LYS A 122 27.69 -5.84 -1.82
C LYS A 122 26.84 -5.25 -0.70
N PRO A 123 27.25 -5.40 0.57
CA PRO A 123 26.66 -4.66 1.67
C PRO A 123 26.64 -3.16 1.35
N SER A 124 25.59 -2.48 1.77
CA SER A 124 25.38 -1.04 1.54
C SER A 124 25.07 -0.62 0.08
N GLU A 125 24.97 -1.55 -0.88
CA GLU A 125 24.42 -1.21 -2.21
C GLU A 125 22.92 -0.92 -2.11
N ASN A 126 22.42 -0.01 -2.94
CA ASN A 126 21.00 0.30 -2.96
C ASN A 126 20.20 -0.88 -3.54
N LEU A 127 19.17 -1.33 -2.83
CA LEU A 127 18.38 -2.51 -3.22
C LEU A 127 17.64 -2.33 -4.56
N MET A 128 17.27 -1.09 -4.90
CA MET A 128 16.63 -0.78 -6.19
C MET A 128 17.61 -0.94 -7.35
N ASP A 129 18.85 -0.50 -7.20
CA ASP A 129 19.89 -0.63 -8.23
C ASP A 129 20.25 -2.11 -8.43
N VAL A 130 20.28 -2.87 -7.34
CA VAL A 130 20.48 -4.33 -7.38
C VAL A 130 19.36 -5.02 -8.17
N ALA A 131 18.10 -4.63 -7.97
CA ALA A 131 16.98 -5.16 -8.77
C ALA A 131 17.11 -4.77 -10.26
N ASP A 132 17.54 -3.54 -10.56
CA ASP A 132 17.76 -3.11 -11.95
C ASP A 132 18.84 -3.89 -12.67
N SER A 133 19.91 -4.26 -11.96
CA SER A 133 21.04 -5.00 -12.53
C SER A 133 20.64 -6.35 -13.13
N VAL A 134 19.54 -6.94 -12.64
CA VAL A 134 18.96 -8.21 -13.12
C VAL A 134 17.69 -8.02 -13.96
N GLY A 135 17.39 -6.77 -14.35
CA GLY A 135 16.21 -6.45 -15.15
C GLY A 135 14.88 -6.48 -14.39
N LEU A 136 14.90 -6.58 -13.06
CA LEU A 136 13.69 -6.58 -12.25
C LEU A 136 13.20 -5.14 -12.02
N LYS A 137 12.18 -4.73 -12.76
CA LYS A 137 11.58 -3.39 -12.67
C LYS A 137 10.56 -3.29 -11.54
N ILE A 138 11.04 -2.89 -10.35
CA ILE A 138 10.18 -2.51 -9.23
C ILE A 138 9.57 -1.12 -9.50
N PRO A 139 8.25 -0.91 -9.32
CA PRO A 139 7.58 0.37 -9.54
C PRO A 139 8.19 1.52 -8.74
N ARG A 140 8.38 2.68 -9.39
CA ARG A 140 9.01 3.88 -8.77
C ARG A 140 8.16 5.11 -9.02
N TYR A 141 8.29 6.07 -8.12
CA TYR A 141 7.76 7.40 -8.32
C TYR A 141 8.67 8.48 -7.72
N CYS A 142 8.87 8.49 -6.40
CA CYS A 142 9.63 9.56 -5.74
C CYS A 142 11.13 9.28 -5.56
N GLU A 143 11.55 8.01 -5.54
CA GLU A 143 12.92 7.54 -5.25
C GLU A 143 13.51 7.97 -3.89
N THR A 144 12.77 8.75 -3.10
CA THR A 144 13.13 9.22 -1.76
C THR A 144 12.50 8.40 -0.62
N GLY A 145 11.76 7.33 -0.93
CA GLY A 145 11.05 6.50 0.05
C GLY A 145 9.68 7.02 0.51
N VAL A 146 9.30 8.25 0.14
CA VAL A 146 8.08 8.93 0.65
C VAL A 146 6.77 8.37 0.05
N CYS A 147 6.73 8.07 -1.25
CA CYS A 147 5.47 7.78 -1.97
C CYS A 147 4.88 6.39 -1.71
N GLY A 148 5.67 5.44 -1.23
CA GLY A 148 5.23 4.05 -1.07
C GLY A 148 5.04 3.24 -2.34
N THR A 149 5.20 3.81 -3.55
CA THR A 149 5.01 3.07 -4.81
C THR A 149 5.89 1.82 -4.94
N CYS A 150 7.11 1.87 -4.42
CA CYS A 150 8.07 0.75 -4.47
C CYS A 150 7.91 -0.24 -3.31
N THR A 151 6.87 -0.16 -2.48
CA THR A 151 6.82 -0.95 -1.25
C THR A 151 6.91 -2.45 -1.51
N ALA A 152 7.81 -3.09 -0.77
CA ALA A 152 8.07 -4.53 -0.77
C ALA A 152 8.11 -5.03 0.68
N GLU A 153 8.13 -6.34 0.87
CA GLU A 153 8.31 -6.94 2.21
C GLU A 153 9.68 -7.62 2.28
N LEU A 154 10.45 -7.31 3.32
CA LEU A 154 11.70 -7.97 3.65
C LEU A 154 11.42 -9.10 4.65
N GLU A 155 11.90 -10.30 4.39
CA GLU A 155 11.88 -11.39 5.36
C GLU A 155 12.90 -11.12 6.47
N ASP A 156 12.41 -10.97 7.70
CA ASP A 156 13.21 -10.68 8.89
C ASP A 156 12.72 -11.53 10.06
N LEU A 157 13.56 -12.47 10.52
CA LEU A 157 13.25 -13.37 11.63
C LEU A 157 13.13 -12.66 12.98
N SER A 158 13.63 -11.43 13.08
CA SER A 158 13.46 -10.60 14.28
C SER A 158 12.11 -9.88 14.33
N SER A 159 11.39 -9.82 13.20
CA SER A 159 10.03 -9.29 13.14
C SER A 159 9.00 -10.30 13.65
N VAL A 160 7.96 -9.78 14.29
CA VAL A 160 6.83 -10.54 14.82
C VAL A 160 6.16 -11.41 13.76
N ASP A 161 5.98 -10.84 12.57
CA ASP A 161 5.31 -11.51 11.45
C ASP A 161 6.32 -12.23 10.53
N GLY A 162 7.61 -12.23 10.88
CA GLY A 162 8.69 -12.71 10.01
C GLY A 162 8.96 -11.83 8.80
N ARG A 163 8.24 -10.70 8.67
CA ARG A 163 8.31 -9.77 7.54
C ARG A 163 8.24 -8.32 8.00
N VAL A 164 8.87 -7.42 7.24
CA VAL A 164 8.87 -5.98 7.47
C VAL A 164 8.64 -5.27 6.14
N ALA A 165 7.71 -4.31 6.11
CA ALA A 165 7.52 -3.49 4.92
C ALA A 165 8.71 -2.55 4.73
N ILE A 166 9.34 -2.60 3.56
CA ILE A 166 10.51 -1.77 3.20
C ILE A 166 10.23 -0.92 1.97
N ARG A 167 11.17 -0.02 1.67
CA ARG A 167 11.18 0.86 0.50
C ARG A 167 12.49 0.63 -0.25
N PRO A 168 12.53 -0.23 -1.28
CA PRO A 168 13.77 -0.61 -1.97
C PRO A 168 14.58 0.59 -2.48
N CYS A 169 13.93 1.67 -2.91
CA CYS A 169 14.61 2.89 -3.38
C CYS A 169 15.50 3.58 -2.33
N CYS A 170 15.26 3.35 -1.04
CA CYS A 170 16.05 3.93 0.04
C CYS A 170 16.46 2.87 1.08
N THR A 171 16.47 1.59 0.69
CA THR A 171 16.91 0.49 1.54
C THR A 171 18.21 -0.04 0.99
N ASP A 172 19.22 -0.11 1.85
CA ASP A 172 20.50 -0.69 1.50
C ASP A 172 20.49 -2.21 1.70
N VAL A 173 21.28 -2.92 0.90
CA VAL A 173 21.52 -4.35 1.05
C VAL A 173 22.24 -4.59 2.37
N HIS A 174 21.58 -5.35 3.23
CA HIS A 174 22.11 -5.82 4.50
C HIS A 174 21.47 -7.16 4.83
N LEU A 175 22.14 -7.93 5.68
CA LEU A 175 21.65 -9.24 6.10
C LEU A 175 20.93 -9.10 7.45
N PRO A 176 19.61 -9.39 7.55
CA PRO A 176 18.93 -9.34 8.83
C PRO A 176 19.52 -10.37 9.81
N THR A 177 19.40 -10.12 11.11
CA THR A 177 20.02 -10.98 12.13
C THR A 177 19.48 -12.41 12.05
N GLY A 178 20.39 -13.39 12.03
CA GLY A 178 20.04 -14.82 11.93
C GLY A 178 19.59 -15.26 10.54
N CYS A 179 19.73 -14.39 9.53
CA CYS A 179 19.49 -14.70 8.13
C CYS A 179 20.80 -15.02 7.41
N ASP A 180 20.72 -15.78 6.32
CA ASP A 180 21.83 -16.21 5.46
C ASP A 180 21.76 -15.61 4.04
N GLU A 181 20.56 -15.21 3.62
CA GLU A 181 20.29 -14.38 2.44
C GLU A 181 19.28 -13.28 2.82
N MET A 182 19.29 -12.18 2.08
CA MET A 182 18.29 -11.12 2.14
C MET A 182 17.15 -11.47 1.18
N VAL A 183 15.95 -11.71 1.69
CA VAL A 183 14.81 -12.16 0.87
C VAL A 183 13.76 -11.07 0.81
N VAL A 184 13.46 -10.61 -0.40
CA VAL A 184 12.58 -9.48 -0.67
C VAL A 184 11.40 -9.95 -1.48
N ASP A 185 10.22 -9.90 -0.87
CA ASP A 185 8.96 -10.17 -1.52
C ASP A 185 8.49 -8.94 -2.30
N VAL A 186 8.58 -9.04 -3.62
CA VAL A 186 8.16 -8.01 -4.55
C VAL A 186 6.73 -8.24 -5.05
N PHE A 187 5.86 -8.88 -4.26
CA PHE A 187 4.47 -9.17 -4.64
C PHE A 187 3.70 -7.96 -5.17
N HIS A 188 3.96 -6.74 -4.67
CA HIS A 188 3.33 -5.52 -5.20
C HIS A 188 3.69 -5.23 -6.67
N CYS A 189 4.76 -5.83 -7.20
CA CYS A 189 5.13 -5.76 -8.61
C CYS A 189 4.27 -6.67 -9.51
N ARG A 190 3.53 -7.66 -8.96
CA ARG A 190 2.71 -8.57 -9.79
C ARG A 190 1.60 -7.86 -10.56
N ASN A 191 1.08 -6.75 -10.01
CA ASN A 191 0.07 -5.95 -10.69
C ASN A 191 0.66 -5.07 -11.81
N PHE A 192 1.99 -4.95 -11.87
CA PHE A 192 2.74 -4.33 -12.97
C PHE A 192 3.19 -5.38 -14.00
N SER A 193 2.32 -6.36 -14.27
CA SER A 193 2.42 -7.25 -15.43
C SER A 193 2.71 -6.40 -16.68
N SER A 194 3.97 -6.37 -17.06
CA SER A 194 4.44 -6.33 -18.44
C SER A 194 3.57 -5.55 -19.44
N VAL A 195 3.62 -4.23 -19.32
CA VAL A 195 3.91 -3.44 -20.52
C VAL A 195 5.42 -3.20 -20.47
N VAL A 196 6.19 -4.21 -20.89
CA VAL A 196 7.58 -3.98 -21.28
C VAL A 196 7.63 -4.24 -22.78
N ASP A 197 8.12 -3.24 -23.50
CA ASP A 197 8.51 -3.31 -24.90
C ASP A 197 9.27 -4.61 -25.20
N TYR A 198 8.63 -5.54 -25.91
CA TYR A 198 9.28 -6.54 -26.73
C TYR A 198 8.42 -6.74 -27.99
N THR A 199 8.92 -6.17 -29.10
CA THR A 199 8.48 -6.30 -30.51
C THR A 199 7.06 -5.83 -30.86
N GLU A 200 6.96 -4.83 -31.74
CA GLU A 200 5.73 -4.34 -32.39
C GLU A 200 4.89 -5.44 -33.10
N GLU A 201 5.42 -6.66 -33.25
CA GLU A 201 4.82 -7.70 -34.08
C GLU A 201 3.79 -8.60 -33.37
N VAL A 202 3.71 -8.60 -32.03
CA VAL A 202 2.78 -9.51 -31.29
C VAL A 202 1.44 -8.84 -30.90
N LEU A 203 1.28 -7.52 -31.10
CA LEU A 203 0.04 -6.79 -30.77
C LEU A 203 -1.13 -7.00 -31.77
N GLN A 204 -1.04 -7.94 -32.71
CA GLN A 204 -2.10 -8.17 -33.70
C GLN A 204 -2.98 -9.39 -33.44
N SER A 205 -2.59 -10.36 -32.60
CA SER A 205 -3.36 -11.62 -32.47
C SER A 205 -4.33 -11.69 -31.29
N ASP A 206 -4.27 -10.77 -30.32
CA ASP A 206 -5.13 -10.80 -29.13
C ASP A 206 -6.17 -9.65 -29.14
N ARG A 207 -6.81 -9.42 -30.29
CA ARG A 207 -8.11 -8.71 -30.38
C ARG A 207 -9.24 -9.53 -29.75
N LYS A 208 -9.03 -10.03 -28.53
CA LYS A 208 -10.08 -10.55 -27.65
C LYS A 208 -10.98 -9.38 -27.27
N LEU A 209 -11.99 -9.12 -28.11
CA LEU A 209 -13.23 -8.36 -27.85
C LEU A 209 -13.10 -7.36 -26.69
N THR A 210 -12.23 -6.36 -26.86
CA THR A 210 -12.24 -5.18 -26.00
C THR A 210 -13.31 -4.24 -26.54
N ARG A 211 -14.07 -3.63 -25.64
CA ARG A 211 -14.97 -2.52 -25.96
C ARG A 211 -14.54 -1.31 -25.15
N ASP A 212 -14.92 -0.13 -25.64
CA ASP A 212 -14.77 1.09 -24.88
C ASP A 212 -15.43 0.92 -23.51
N CYS A 213 -14.69 1.29 -22.47
CA CYS A 213 -15.19 1.27 -21.12
C CYS A 213 -16.44 2.17 -21.06
N THR A 214 -17.57 1.60 -20.65
CA THR A 214 -18.86 2.32 -20.63
C THR A 214 -18.86 3.51 -19.68
N THR A 215 -17.96 3.52 -18.71
CA THR A 215 -17.88 4.56 -17.67
C THR A 215 -17.09 5.78 -18.12
N CYS A 216 -15.97 5.58 -18.82
CA CYS A 216 -15.14 6.68 -19.33
C CYS A 216 -15.23 6.87 -20.85
N LEU A 217 -16.05 6.08 -21.53
CA LEU A 217 -16.27 6.11 -22.98
C LEU A 217 -14.95 6.07 -23.78
N GLY A 218 -14.04 5.17 -23.39
CA GLY A 218 -12.75 5.02 -24.08
C GLY A 218 -11.62 5.92 -23.58
N GLN A 219 -11.89 6.94 -22.76
CA GLN A 219 -10.89 7.96 -22.40
C GLN A 219 -9.89 7.52 -21.32
N GLY A 220 -10.21 6.49 -20.54
CA GLY A 220 -9.39 6.02 -19.43
C GLY A 220 -9.44 6.91 -18.17
N ILE A 221 -9.94 8.13 -18.28
CA ILE A 221 -10.06 9.10 -17.18
C ILE A 221 -11.52 9.48 -16.92
N VAL A 222 -11.82 9.85 -15.68
CA VAL A 222 -13.12 10.38 -15.25
C VAL A 222 -12.92 11.61 -14.38
N SER A 223 -13.95 12.46 -14.28
CA SER A 223 -13.95 13.56 -13.31
C SER A 223 -13.79 13.01 -11.90
N CYS A 224 -12.94 13.66 -11.10
CA CYS A 224 -12.67 13.25 -9.73
C CYS A 224 -13.96 13.35 -8.91
N PHE A 225 -14.52 12.21 -8.52
CA PHE A 225 -15.78 12.14 -7.79
C PHE A 225 -15.74 12.86 -6.42
N PRO A 226 -14.67 12.71 -5.60
CA PRO A 226 -14.57 13.41 -4.32
C PRO A 226 -14.69 14.94 -4.38
N CYS A 227 -14.17 15.59 -5.43
CA CYS A 227 -14.28 17.04 -5.60
C CYS A 227 -15.30 17.46 -6.67
N GLY A 228 -16.07 16.53 -7.24
CA GLY A 228 -16.97 16.80 -8.36
C GLY A 228 -16.28 17.40 -9.60
N GLY A 229 -14.97 17.21 -9.75
CA GLY A 229 -14.16 17.83 -10.81
C GLY A 229 -13.73 19.28 -10.56
N SER A 230 -13.96 19.85 -9.37
CA SER A 230 -13.45 21.19 -9.03
C SER A 230 -11.93 21.20 -8.83
N GLY A 231 -11.38 20.10 -8.31
CA GLY A 231 -9.99 20.01 -7.86
C GLY A 231 -9.77 20.51 -6.42
N LEU A 232 -10.82 20.96 -5.74
CA LEU A 232 -10.78 21.62 -4.42
C LEU A 232 -11.72 20.90 -3.43
N LEU A 233 -11.39 20.91 -2.14
CA LEU A 233 -12.19 20.27 -1.08
C LEU A 233 -13.27 21.17 -0.47
N SER A 234 -13.17 22.49 -0.64
CA SER A 234 -14.14 23.47 -0.14
C SER A 234 -14.17 24.73 -1.02
N ASP A 235 -15.31 25.42 -1.02
CA ASP A 235 -15.50 26.74 -1.65
C ASP A 235 -14.91 27.89 -0.80
N SER A 236 -14.13 27.58 0.23
CA SER A 236 -13.48 28.57 1.08
C SER A 236 -12.24 29.15 0.40
N ASP A 237 -11.92 30.41 0.68
CA ASP A 237 -10.74 31.13 0.16
C ASP A 237 -9.38 30.44 0.47
N ALA A 238 -9.37 29.43 1.34
CA ALA A 238 -8.24 28.52 1.51
C ALA A 238 -8.30 27.43 0.42
N GLU A 239 -7.50 27.58 -0.64
CA GLU A 239 -7.39 26.65 -1.77
C GLU A 239 -6.72 25.31 -1.35
N GLU A 240 -7.43 24.50 -0.58
CA GLU A 240 -6.98 23.13 -0.30
C GLU A 240 -7.24 22.23 -1.50
N LEU A 241 -6.14 21.76 -2.12
CA LEU A 241 -6.19 20.84 -3.24
C LEU A 241 -6.83 19.51 -2.82
N CYS A 242 -7.68 18.97 -3.67
CA CYS A 242 -8.26 17.65 -3.48
C CYS A 242 -7.16 16.58 -3.41
N CYS A 243 -7.01 15.94 -2.24
CA CYS A 243 -5.99 14.91 -2.00
C CYS A 243 -6.07 13.69 -2.94
N TYR A 244 -7.22 13.47 -3.58
CA TYR A 244 -7.41 12.35 -4.51
C TYR A 244 -6.93 12.64 -5.94
N CYS A 245 -7.20 13.85 -6.46
CA CYS A 245 -6.74 14.24 -7.81
C CYS A 245 -5.53 15.17 -7.79
N MET A 246 -5.08 15.60 -6.60
CA MET A 246 -4.02 16.59 -6.39
C MET A 246 -4.27 17.87 -7.22
N GLY A 247 -5.51 18.35 -7.26
CA GLY A 247 -5.92 19.51 -8.06
C GLY A 247 -6.13 19.28 -9.56
N ARG A 248 -5.85 18.07 -10.08
CA ARG A 248 -5.93 17.78 -11.53
C ARG A 248 -7.36 17.67 -12.07
N LYS A 249 -8.38 17.65 -11.21
CA LYS A 249 -9.83 17.55 -11.56
C LYS A 249 -10.26 16.22 -12.18
N ILE A 250 -9.31 15.39 -12.62
CA ILE A 250 -9.52 14.08 -13.21
C ILE A 250 -8.80 13.00 -12.40
N THR A 251 -9.34 11.79 -12.40
CA THR A 251 -8.73 10.57 -11.85
C THR A 251 -8.80 9.45 -12.88
N LEU A 252 -8.03 8.39 -12.68
CA LEU A 252 -8.16 7.19 -13.50
C LEU A 252 -9.57 6.61 -13.33
N CYS A 253 -10.15 6.15 -14.45
CA CYS A 253 -11.43 5.48 -14.44
C CYS A 253 -11.33 4.22 -13.56
N PRO A 254 -12.19 4.03 -12.56
CA PRO A 254 -12.08 2.91 -11.63
C PRO A 254 -12.29 1.55 -12.32
N ASP A 255 -13.10 1.52 -13.39
CA ASP A 255 -13.48 0.26 -14.06
C ASP A 255 -12.43 -0.23 -15.05
N CYS A 256 -11.70 0.68 -15.70
CA CYS A 256 -10.65 0.32 -16.67
C CYS A 256 -9.23 0.68 -16.21
N GLN A 257 -9.09 1.30 -15.04
CA GLN A 257 -7.82 1.71 -14.44
C GLN A 257 -6.92 2.52 -15.40
N GLY A 258 -7.50 3.46 -16.15
CA GLY A 258 -6.74 4.28 -17.10
C GLY A 258 -6.69 3.75 -18.52
N LYS A 259 -7.06 2.49 -18.77
CA LYS A 259 -6.86 1.85 -20.08
C LYS A 259 -7.88 2.25 -21.15
N GLY A 260 -9.00 2.85 -20.76
CA GLY A 260 -10.10 3.19 -21.67
C GLY A 260 -10.91 2.00 -22.19
N LEU A 261 -10.42 0.77 -22.02
CA LEU A 261 -11.02 -0.45 -22.54
C LEU A 261 -11.37 -1.42 -21.41
N THR A 262 -12.50 -2.11 -21.51
CA THR A 262 -12.85 -3.23 -20.63
C THR A 262 -12.95 -4.54 -21.40
N LYS A 263 -12.60 -5.65 -20.73
CA LYS A 263 -12.75 -7.00 -21.30
C LYS A 263 -14.22 -7.41 -21.21
N VAL A 264 -14.80 -7.83 -22.33
CA VAL A 264 -16.16 -8.40 -22.33
C VAL A 264 -16.07 -9.82 -21.75
N GLN A 265 -16.59 -10.02 -20.53
CA GLN A 265 -16.86 -11.35 -20.00
C GLN A 265 -18.21 -11.81 -20.58
N TRP A 266 -18.19 -12.88 -21.37
CA TRP A 266 -19.38 -13.57 -21.85
C TRP A 266 -19.77 -14.69 -20.89
#